data_AF-A0A2H5YMR8-F1
#
_entry.id   AF-A0A2H5YMR8-F1
#
_cell.length_a   1.000
_cell.length_b   1.000
_cell.length_c   1.000
_cell.angle_alpha   90.00
_cell.angle_beta   90.00
_cell.angle_gamma   90.00
#
_symmetry.space_group_name_H-M   'P 1'
#
loop_
_entity.id
_entity.type
_entity.pdbx_description
1 polymer ?
#
loop_
_entity_poly.entity_id
_entity_poly.type
_entity_poly.pdbx_seq_one_letter_code
_entity_poly.pdbx_strand_id
1 'polypeptide(L)'
;MGEAGVERVIANMEGAAALPRRNGELVFESPWESRAFGIAVALYQEGVVDDWEEFRRRLIEEIGHWEGQQGADQASWSYYERWLAALERLLVERGLLSAEEIEARARECRREDAHGH
;
A
#
# COMPACT_ATOMS: atom_id res chain seq x y z
N MET A 1 -10.38 -10.16 19.18
CA MET A 1 -11.57 -9.93 18.33
C MET A 1 -11.20 -8.85 17.31
N GLY A 2 -10.27 -9.15 16.39
CA GLY A 2 -9.71 -8.16 15.45
C GLY A 2 -9.59 -8.69 14.01
N GLU A 3 -9.32 -9.99 13.85
CA GLU A 3 -9.05 -10.58 12.53
C GLU A 3 -10.28 -10.61 11.60
N ALA A 4 -11.49 -10.85 12.14
CA ALA A 4 -12.72 -10.89 11.34
C ALA A 4 -13.15 -9.51 10.80
N GLY A 5 -12.74 -8.42 11.45
CA GLY A 5 -13.05 -7.06 10.99
C GLY A 5 -12.20 -6.67 9.79
N VAL A 6 -10.90 -6.94 9.89
CA VAL A 6 -9.91 -6.68 8.85
C VAL A 6 -10.21 -7.49 7.59
N GLU A 7 -10.49 -8.78 7.72
CA GLU A 7 -10.78 -9.64 6.57
C GLU A 7 -12.03 -9.18 5.81
N ARG A 8 -13.05 -8.69 6.51
CA ARG A 8 -14.25 -8.12 5.89
C ARG A 8 -13.99 -6.81 5.17
N VAL A 9 -13.13 -5.97 5.72
CA VAL A 9 -12.71 -4.69 5.12
C VAL A 9 -11.87 -4.93 3.87
N ILE A 10 -10.94 -5.91 3.92
CA ILE A 10 -10.17 -6.39 2.77
C ILE A 10 -11.10 -6.95 1.69
N ALA A 11 -12.12 -7.73 2.07
CA ALA A 11 -13.09 -8.29 1.14
C ALA A 11 -13.98 -7.22 0.48
N ASN A 12 -14.12 -6.04 1.08
CA ASN A 12 -14.89 -4.93 0.52
C ASN A 12 -14.12 -4.14 -0.56
N MET A 13 -12.81 -4.38 -0.74
CA MET A 13 -12.07 -3.78 -1.84
C MET A 13 -12.39 -4.45 -3.17
N GLU A 14 -13.10 -3.71 -4.02
CA GLU A 14 -13.55 -4.14 -5.34
C GLU A 14 -13.07 -3.18 -6.44
N GLY A 15 -13.03 -3.65 -7.68
CA GLY A 15 -12.65 -2.85 -8.85
C GLY A 15 -11.14 -2.68 -8.99
N ALA A 16 -10.69 -1.51 -9.46
CA ALA A 16 -9.27 -1.22 -9.72
C ALA A 16 -8.39 -1.28 -8.46
N ALA A 17 -8.96 -1.08 -7.27
CA ALA A 17 -8.26 -1.20 -6.00
C ALA A 17 -8.37 -2.60 -5.36
N ALA A 18 -8.96 -3.59 -6.05
CA ALA A 18 -9.04 -4.94 -5.51
C ALA A 18 -7.64 -5.54 -5.33
N LEU A 19 -7.40 -6.15 -4.17
CA LEU A 19 -6.14 -6.81 -3.89
C LEU A 19 -5.94 -8.00 -4.84
N PRO A 20 -4.74 -8.17 -5.41
CA PRO A 20 -4.45 -9.31 -6.25
C PRO A 20 -4.57 -10.58 -5.42
N ARG A 21 -5.51 -11.44 -5.82
CA ARG A 21 -5.79 -12.72 -5.18
C ARG A 21 -5.64 -13.84 -6.17
N ARG A 22 -5.00 -14.92 -5.76
CA ARG A 22 -4.93 -16.17 -6.51
C ARG A 22 -5.59 -17.26 -5.67
N ASN A 23 -6.65 -17.86 -6.21
CA ASN A 23 -7.38 -18.94 -5.53
C ASN A 23 -7.96 -18.57 -4.13
N GLY A 24 -8.26 -17.28 -3.92
CA GLY A 24 -8.81 -16.77 -2.65
C GLY A 24 -7.75 -16.20 -1.69
N GLU A 25 -6.48 -16.51 -1.92
CA GLU A 25 -5.35 -16.05 -1.09
C GLU A 25 -4.69 -14.81 -1.71
N LEU A 26 -4.19 -13.91 -0.86
CA LEU A 26 -3.44 -12.73 -1.31
C LEU A 26 -2.14 -13.19 -1.96
N VAL A 27 -1.90 -12.74 -3.19
CA VAL A 27 -0.64 -13.02 -3.89
C VAL A 27 0.28 -11.81 -3.77
N PHE A 28 1.54 -12.12 -3.44
CA PHE A 28 2.64 -11.18 -3.38
C PHE A 28 3.74 -11.74 -4.29
N GLU A 29 4.24 -10.93 -5.21
CA GLU A 29 5.37 -11.22 -6.10
C GLU A 29 6.72 -11.04 -5.40
N SER A 30 6.76 -10.23 -4.34
CA SER A 30 7.94 -9.85 -3.59
C SER A 30 7.68 -9.74 -2.08
N PRO A 31 8.70 -9.99 -1.23
CA PRO A 31 8.55 -9.97 0.22
C PRO A 31 8.20 -8.58 0.79
N TRP A 32 8.51 -7.50 0.06
CA TRP A 32 8.16 -6.14 0.48
C TRP A 32 6.65 -5.87 0.33
N GLU A 33 5.96 -6.54 -0.58
CA GLU A 33 4.53 -6.31 -0.83
C GLU A 33 3.67 -6.84 0.33
N SER A 34 4.02 -8.02 0.86
CA SER A 34 3.39 -8.55 2.07
C SER A 34 3.61 -7.62 3.27
N ARG A 35 4.79 -7.00 3.35
CA ARG A 35 5.12 -6.04 4.42
C ARG A 35 4.30 -4.76 4.28
N ALA A 36 4.23 -4.18 3.08
CA ALA A 36 3.44 -2.98 2.80
C ALA A 36 1.95 -3.19 3.12
N PHE A 37 1.42 -4.35 2.72
CA PHE A 37 0.07 -4.76 3.08
C PHE A 37 -0.11 -4.88 4.60
N GLY A 38 0.81 -5.57 5.28
CA GLY A 38 0.78 -5.73 6.73
C GLY A 38 0.80 -4.40 7.49
N ILE A 39 1.57 -3.41 7.01
CA ILE A 39 1.62 -2.07 7.60
C ILE A 39 0.27 -1.36 7.45
N ALA A 40 -0.33 -1.37 6.25
CA ALA A 40 -1.64 -0.77 6.04
C ALA A 40 -2.70 -1.41 6.96
N VAL A 41 -2.70 -2.73 7.05
CA VAL A 41 -3.60 -3.49 7.94
C VAL A 41 -3.36 -3.18 9.42
N ALA A 42 -2.11 -3.05 9.85
CA ALA A 42 -1.77 -2.69 11.22
C ALA A 42 -2.30 -1.29 11.57
N LEU A 43 -2.10 -0.31 10.70
CA LEU A 43 -2.60 1.06 10.88
C LEU A 43 -4.13 1.11 11.01
N TYR A 44 -4.84 0.30 10.24
CA TYR A 44 -6.30 0.18 10.35
C TYR A 44 -6.71 -0.47 11.68
N GLN A 45 -6.02 -1.53 12.10
CA GLN A 45 -6.30 -2.20 13.39
C GLN A 45 -6.00 -1.30 14.59
N GLU A 46 -4.97 -0.46 14.50
CA GLU A 46 -4.62 0.50 15.53
C GLU A 46 -5.59 1.71 15.58
N GLY A 47 -6.54 1.80 14.64
CA GLY A 47 -7.48 2.92 14.55
C GLY A 47 -6.82 4.22 14.09
N VAL A 48 -5.64 4.11 13.47
CA VAL A 48 -4.92 5.23 12.88
C VAL A 48 -5.55 5.60 11.54
N VAL A 49 -6.00 4.57 10.81
CA VAL A 49 -6.89 4.71 9.66
C VAL A 49 -8.27 4.25 10.11
N ASP A 50 -9.14 5.18 10.48
CA ASP A 50 -10.53 4.83 10.86
C ASP A 50 -11.37 4.39 9.65
N ASP A 51 -11.04 4.90 8.45
CA ASP A 51 -11.82 4.72 7.24
C ASP A 51 -10.99 4.08 6.12
N TRP A 52 -11.23 2.79 5.87
CA TRP A 52 -10.54 2.06 4.81
C TRP A 52 -11.07 2.39 3.41
N GLU A 53 -12.31 2.87 3.32
CA GLU A 53 -12.89 3.35 2.05
C GLU A 53 -12.15 4.59 1.54
N GLU A 54 -11.74 5.48 2.43
CA GLU A 54 -10.91 6.63 2.11
C GLU A 54 -9.57 6.21 1.50
N PHE A 55 -8.91 5.22 2.10
CA PHE A 55 -7.68 4.64 1.56
C PHE A 55 -7.92 4.03 0.17
N ARG A 56 -8.97 3.22 0.03
CA ARG A 56 -9.38 2.62 -1.25
C ARG A 56 -9.61 3.69 -2.32
N ARG A 57 -10.34 4.77 -2.00
CA ARG A 57 -10.62 5.84 -2.96
C ARG A 57 -9.33 6.51 -3.44
N ARG A 58 -8.43 6.85 -2.51
CA ARG A 58 -7.11 7.41 -2.85
C ARG A 58 -6.30 6.47 -3.75
N LEU A 59 -6.33 5.16 -3.48
CA LEU A 59 -5.68 4.18 -4.34
C LEU A 59 -6.27 4.17 -5.76
N ILE A 60 -7.61 4.21 -5.90
CA ILE A 60 -8.27 4.28 -7.21
C ILE A 60 -7.85 5.57 -7.95
N GLU A 61 -7.76 6.69 -7.25
CA GLU A 61 -7.30 7.96 -7.82
C GLU A 61 -5.85 7.89 -8.31
N GLU A 62 -4.94 7.28 -7.53
CA GLU A 62 -3.54 7.08 -7.93
C GLU A 62 -3.41 6.15 -9.14
N ILE A 63 -4.18 5.06 -9.18
CA ILE A 63 -4.21 4.13 -10.31
C ILE A 63 -4.75 4.86 -11.55
N GLY A 64 -5.89 5.55 -11.44
CA GLY A 64 -6.48 6.30 -12.55
C GLY A 64 -5.59 7.43 -13.05
N HIS A 65 -4.87 8.12 -12.16
CA HIS A 65 -3.89 9.13 -12.54
C HIS A 65 -2.73 8.52 -13.33
N TRP A 66 -2.25 7.35 -12.92
CA TRP A 66 -1.20 6.64 -13.66
C TRP A 66 -1.69 6.13 -15.02
N GLU A 67 -2.87 5.51 -15.09
CA GLU A 67 -3.48 5.04 -16.34
C GLU A 67 -3.76 6.19 -17.32
N GLY A 68 -4.08 7.38 -16.81
CA GLY A 68 -4.30 8.59 -17.62
C GLY A 68 -3.02 9.25 -18.14
N GLN A 69 -1.84 8.89 -17.62
CA GLN A 69 -0.58 9.45 -18.10
C GLN A 69 -0.16 8.80 -19.43
N GLN A 70 -0.18 9.61 -20.49
CA GLN A 70 0.25 9.16 -21.82
C GLN A 70 1.75 8.83 -21.83
N GLY A 71 2.09 7.58 -22.16
CA GLY A 71 3.47 7.08 -22.17
C GLY A 71 3.88 6.32 -20.91
N ALA A 72 2.95 6.07 -19.99
CA ALA A 72 3.17 5.16 -18.88
C ALA A 72 3.39 3.73 -19.42
N ASP A 73 4.59 3.19 -19.23
CA ASP A 73 4.93 1.85 -19.68
C ASP A 73 4.23 0.81 -18.79
N GLN A 74 3.34 0.01 -19.38
CA GLN A 74 2.61 -1.05 -18.66
C GLN A 74 3.54 -2.09 -18.02
N ALA A 75 4.77 -2.26 -18.52
CA ALA A 75 5.73 -3.18 -17.92
C ALA A 75 6.33 -2.64 -16.61
N SER A 76 6.16 -1.35 -16.31
CA SER A 76 6.61 -0.73 -15.06
C SER A 76 5.47 -0.46 -14.07
N TRP A 77 4.28 -1.02 -14.32
CA TRP A 77 3.13 -0.86 -13.44
C TRP A 77 3.13 -1.90 -12.32
N SER A 78 3.32 -1.44 -11.08
CA SER A 78 3.20 -2.29 -9.90
C SER A 78 2.03 -1.83 -9.03
N TYR A 79 1.06 -2.72 -8.80
CA TYR A 79 -0.10 -2.44 -7.94
C TYR A 79 0.33 -2.03 -6.51
N TYR A 80 1.27 -2.77 -5.91
CA TYR A 80 1.73 -2.49 -4.55
C TYR A 80 2.60 -1.21 -4.44
N GLU A 81 3.18 -0.72 -5.53
CA GLU A 81 3.82 0.61 -5.53
C GLU A 81 2.77 1.72 -5.48
N ARG A 82 1.66 1.59 -6.23
CA ARG A 82 0.53 2.53 -6.13
C ARG A 82 -0.14 2.47 -4.77
N TRP A 83 -0.25 1.27 -4.20
CA TRP A 83 -0.70 1.06 -2.83
C TRP A 83 0.16 1.82 -1.82
N LEU A 84 1.48 1.67 -1.91
CA LEU A 84 2.41 2.34 -1.01
C LEU A 84 2.29 3.87 -1.16
N ALA A 85 2.28 4.38 -2.39
CA ALA A 85 2.12 5.81 -2.65
C ALA A 85 0.82 6.39 -2.05
N ALA A 86 -0.30 5.66 -2.18
CA ALA A 86 -1.56 6.05 -1.55
C ALA A 86 -1.48 6.04 -0.01
N LEU A 87 -0.78 5.06 0.56
CA LEU A 87 -0.60 4.91 2.00
C LEU A 87 0.29 6.02 2.57
N GLU A 88 1.41 6.31 1.90
CA GLU A 88 2.31 7.41 2.25
C GLU A 88 1.57 8.74 2.22
N ARG A 89 0.77 9.00 1.18
CA ARG A 89 -0.09 10.20 1.11
C ARG A 89 -1.03 10.29 2.30
N LEU A 90 -1.72 9.19 2.62
CA LEU A 90 -2.65 9.15 3.74
C LEU A 90 -1.94 9.47 5.06
N LEU A 91 -0.78 8.86 5.30
CA LEU A 91 -0.01 9.05 6.54
C LEU A 91 0.54 10.48 6.67
N VAL A 92 0.98 11.08 5.56
CA VAL A 92 1.43 12.47 5.50
C VAL A 92 0.26 13.44 5.75
N GLU A 93 -0.89 13.21 5.12
CA GLU A 93 -2.09 14.05 5.33
C GLU A 93 -2.62 13.98 6.77
N ARG A 94 -2.48 12.83 7.42
CA ARG A 94 -2.82 12.62 8.83
C ARG A 94 -1.75 13.17 9.79
N GLY A 95 -0.59 13.61 9.27
CA GLY A 95 0.52 14.15 10.05
C GLY A 95 1.25 13.10 10.90
N LEU A 96 1.11 11.82 10.58
CA LEU A 96 1.69 10.71 11.34
C LEU A 96 3.13 10.40 10.92
N LEU A 97 3.44 10.61 9.64
CA LEU A 97 4.77 10.44 9.06
C LEU A 97 5.04 11.59 8.11
N SER A 98 6.26 12.12 8.13
CA SER A 98 6.74 13.04 7.10
C SER A 98 7.36 12.23 5.96
N ALA A 99 7.21 12.69 4.70
CA ALA A 99 7.87 12.08 3.55
C ALA A 99 9.40 11.94 3.78
N GLU A 100 10.00 12.87 4.53
CA GLU A 100 11.40 12.82 4.94
C GLU A 100 11.74 11.65 5.87
N GLU A 101 10.85 11.24 6.78
CA GLU A 101 11.04 10.09 7.66
C GLU A 101 11.01 8.78 6.88
N ILE A 102 10.07 8.69 5.92
CA ILE A 102 9.93 7.53 5.04
C ILE A 102 11.15 7.43 4.13
N GLU A 103 11.60 8.54 3.55
CA GLU A 103 12.77 8.56 2.68
C GLU A 103 14.08 8.30 3.46
N ALA A 104 14.17 8.79 4.70
CA ALA A 104 15.30 8.49 5.59
C ALA A 104 15.37 6.99 5.91
N ARG A 105 14.25 6.35 6.26
CA ARG A 105 14.17 4.91 6.51
C ARG A 105 14.41 4.08 5.26
N ALA A 106 13.91 4.52 4.10
CA ALA A 106 14.18 3.87 2.81
C ALA A 106 15.67 3.96 2.44
N ARG A 107 16.35 5.07 2.76
CA ARG A 107 17.80 5.22 2.58
C ARG A 107 18.60 4.34 3.55
N GLU A 108 18.15 4.21 4.79
CA GLU A 108 18.78 3.38 5.82
C GLU A 108 18.69 1.89 5.45
N CYS A 109 17.51 1.42 5.05
CA CYS A 109 17.29 0.04 4.56
C CYS A 109 18.15 -0.28 3.32
N ARG A 110 18.29 0.67 2.38
CA ARG A 110 19.17 0.52 1.20
C ARG A 110 20.66 0.40 1.55
N ARG A 111 21.09 0.93 2.69
CA ARG A 111 22.47 0.80 3.18
C ARG A 111 22.70 -0.54 3.87
N GLU A 112 21.71 -1.07 4.59
CA GLU A 112 21.81 -2.38 5.23
C GLU A 112 21.82 -3.53 4.22
N ASP A 113 21.08 -3.42 3.12
CA ASP A 113 21.10 -4.41 2.02
C ASP A 113 22.47 -4.50 1.31
N ALA A 114 23.29 -3.44 1.39
CA ALA A 114 24.64 -3.41 0.84
C ALA A 114 25.70 -4.12 1.73
N HIS A 115 25.35 -4.53 2.95
CA HIS A 115 26.26 -5.18 3.90
C HIS A 115 26.04 -6.70 4.06
N GLY A 116 25.25 -7.32 3.16
CA GLY A 116 24.98 -8.75 3.16
C GLY A 116 25.33 -9.45 1.84
N HIS A 117 26.61 -9.51 1.47
CA HIS A 117 27.12 -10.52 0.54
C HIS A 117 28.50 -11.02 1.00
#